data_AF-A0A353TGP2-F1
#
_entry.id   AF-A0A353TGP2-F1
#
_cell.length_a   1.000
_cell.length_b   1.000
_cell.length_c   1.000
_cell.angle_alpha   90.00
_cell.angle_beta   90.00
_cell.angle_gamma   90.00
#
_symmetry.space_group_name_H-M   'P 1'
#
loop_
_entity.id
_entity.type
_entity.pdbx_description
1 polymer ?
#
loop_
_entity_poly.entity_id
_entity_poly.type
_entity_poly.pdbx_seq_one_letter_code
_entity_poly.pdbx_strand_id
1 'polypeptide(L)'
;GNQAFMKYLVESIKYPVKAQENNEQGRVITNFVVEKDGSISNIKVIRGVTAALDAEAVRLLNSMPNWQSGEHQGKPARVRFTLPIVFRLQGGSAGKSQSPVTPVSA
;
A
#
# COMPACT_ATOMS: atom_id res chain seq x y z
N GLY A 1 -4.77 8.64 -11.38
CA GLY A 1 -5.43 9.43 -10.31
C GLY A 1 -5.56 8.61 -9.03
N ASN A 2 -5.71 9.27 -7.88
CA ASN A 2 -5.64 8.68 -6.52
C ASN A 2 -6.52 7.43 -6.30
N GLN A 3 -7.62 7.26 -7.04
CA GLN A 3 -8.46 6.06 -6.98
C GLN A 3 -7.80 4.80 -7.55
N ALA A 4 -7.08 4.91 -8.68
CA ALA A 4 -6.38 3.77 -9.28
C ALA A 4 -5.27 3.25 -8.35
N PHE A 5 -4.63 4.18 -7.64
CA PHE A 5 -3.65 3.87 -6.61
C PHE A 5 -4.27 3.06 -5.46
N MET A 6 -5.38 3.53 -4.89
CA MET A 6 -6.08 2.81 -3.82
C MET A 6 -6.58 1.44 -4.30
N LYS A 7 -7.06 1.34 -5.53
CA LYS A 7 -7.48 0.05 -6.14
C LYS A 7 -6.32 -0.93 -6.25
N TYR A 8 -5.17 -0.48 -6.78
CA TYR A 8 -3.97 -1.30 -6.86
C TYR A 8 -3.50 -1.78 -5.48
N LEU A 9 -3.53 -0.90 -4.47
CA LEU A 9 -3.18 -1.28 -3.09
C LEU A 9 -4.08 -2.42 -2.60
N VAL A 10 -5.40 -2.27 -2.74
CA VAL A 10 -6.36 -3.29 -2.28
C VAL A 10 -6.19 -4.61 -3.04
N GLU A 11 -5.94 -4.56 -4.35
CA GLU A 11 -5.75 -5.76 -5.18
C GLU A 11 -4.38 -6.44 -4.98
N SER A 12 -3.36 -5.68 -4.57
CA SER A 12 -1.98 -6.17 -4.42
C SER A 12 -1.60 -6.56 -3.00
N ILE A 13 -2.41 -6.18 -2.00
CA ILE A 13 -2.26 -6.60 -0.60
C ILE A 13 -2.44 -8.11 -0.53
N LYS A 14 -1.38 -8.81 -0.11
CA LYS A 14 -1.44 -10.24 0.20
C LYS A 14 -1.36 -10.39 1.71
N TYR A 15 -2.48 -10.71 2.35
CA TYR A 15 -2.47 -10.95 3.79
C TYR A 15 -1.59 -12.17 4.10
N PRO A 16 -0.53 -12.03 4.91
CA PRO A 16 0.31 -13.18 5.27
C PRO A 16 -0.52 -14.21 6.04
N VAL A 17 -0.45 -15.48 5.65
CA VAL A 17 -1.22 -16.58 6.31
C VAL A 17 -0.99 -16.58 7.81
N LYS A 18 0.26 -16.39 8.26
CA LYS A 18 0.62 -16.28 9.69
C LYS A 18 -0.14 -15.16 10.41
N ALA A 19 -0.29 -14.00 9.76
CA ALA A 19 -1.02 -12.88 10.33
C ALA A 19 -2.54 -13.15 10.37
N GLN A 20 -3.06 -13.94 9.43
CA GLN A 20 -4.45 -14.41 9.47
C GLN A 20 -4.70 -15.40 10.59
N GLU A 21 -3.84 -16.42 10.72
CA GLU A 21 -3.90 -17.44 11.77
C GLU A 21 -3.81 -16.82 13.18
N ASN A 22 -2.93 -15.83 13.34
CA ASN A 22 -2.73 -15.13 14.60
C ASN A 22 -3.75 -14.00 14.87
N ASN A 23 -4.73 -13.81 13.97
CA ASN A 23 -5.71 -12.72 14.05
C ASN A 23 -5.06 -11.31 14.16
N GLU A 24 -3.87 -11.15 13.59
CA GLU A 24 -3.09 -9.91 13.66
C GLU A 24 -3.73 -8.86 12.76
N GLN A 25 -4.10 -7.72 13.31
CA GLN A 25 -4.68 -6.58 12.59
C GLN A 25 -4.08 -5.28 13.07
N GLY A 26 -4.10 -4.25 12.23
CA GLY A 26 -3.71 -2.92 12.66
C GLY A 26 -3.29 -2.01 11.52
N ARG A 27 -2.74 -0.86 11.90
CA ARG A 27 -2.29 0.16 10.98
C ARG A 27 -0.76 0.24 11.00
N VAL A 28 -0.14 -0.19 9.91
CA VAL A 28 1.29 -0.03 9.67
C VAL A 28 1.51 1.32 8.99
N ILE A 29 2.36 2.16 9.57
CA ILE A 29 2.73 3.45 8.99
C ILE A 29 4.11 3.32 8.37
N THR A 30 4.19 3.52 7.07
CA THR A 30 5.44 3.51 6.32
C THR A 30 5.81 4.91 5.85
N ASN A 31 7.10 5.14 5.71
CA ASN A 31 7.67 6.34 5.12
C ASN A 31 8.65 5.92 4.03
N PHE A 32 8.55 6.53 2.86
CA PHE A 32 9.43 6.24 1.73
C PHE A 32 9.65 7.51 0.91
N VAL A 33 10.66 7.47 0.05
CA VAL A 33 10.97 8.56 -0.87
C VAL A 33 10.59 8.10 -2.27
N VAL A 34 9.84 8.94 -2.98
CA VAL A 34 9.64 8.80 -4.42
C VAL A 34 10.68 9.68 -5.09
N GLU A 35 11.57 9.04 -5.85
CA GLU A 35 12.60 9.71 -6.61
C GLU A 35 12.02 10.41 -7.84
N LYS A 36 12.84 11.20 -8.52
CA LYS A 36 12.43 12.00 -9.70
C LYS A 36 11.95 11.15 -10.87
N ASP A 37 12.50 9.94 -11.01
CA ASP A 37 12.15 8.95 -12.02
C ASP A 37 10.91 8.12 -11.67
N GLY A 38 10.33 8.36 -10.47
CA GLY A 38 9.17 7.63 -9.97
C GLY A 38 9.52 6.35 -9.22
N SER A 39 10.80 6.00 -9.10
CA SER A 39 11.24 4.86 -8.29
C SER A 39 11.04 5.15 -6.80
N ILE A 40 10.77 4.10 -6.03
CA ILE A 40 10.61 4.20 -4.58
C ILE A 40 11.93 3.80 -3.92
N SER A 41 12.44 4.66 -3.04
CA SER A 41 13.66 4.45 -2.29
C SER A 41 13.43 4.68 -0.79
N ASN A 42 14.40 4.25 0.02
CA ASN A 42 14.47 4.58 1.45
C ASN A 42 13.19 4.24 2.25
N ILE A 43 12.62 3.06 1.98
CA ILE A 43 11.43 2.55 2.66
C ILE A 43 11.75 2.29 4.14
N LYS A 44 10.94 2.86 5.03
CA LYS A 44 11.04 2.71 6.48
C LYS A 44 9.67 2.48 7.08
N VAL A 45 9.57 1.51 7.99
CA VAL A 45 8.38 1.34 8.83
C VAL A 45 8.54 2.25 10.04
N ILE A 46 7.70 3.29 10.13
CA ILE A 46 7.71 4.25 11.24
C ILE A 46 6.91 3.71 12.43
N ARG A 47 5.80 3.02 12.12
CA ARG A 47 4.97 2.37 13.12
C ARG A 47 4.54 1.02 12.61
N GLY A 48 5.19 -0.02 13.12
CA GLY A 48 4.84 -1.40 12.84
C GLY A 48 3.71 -1.90 13.73
N VAL A 49 3.15 -3.05 13.37
CA VAL A 49 2.18 -3.78 14.20
C VAL A 49 2.77 -5.13 14.57
N THR A 50 3.11 -5.94 13.56
CA THR A 50 3.81 -7.21 13.70
C THR A 50 4.79 -7.38 12.56
N ALA A 51 5.85 -8.17 12.76
CA ALA A 51 6.86 -8.42 11.73
C ALA A 51 6.27 -8.97 10.42
N ALA A 52 5.18 -9.74 10.49
CA ALA A 52 4.48 -10.27 9.33
C ALA A 52 3.81 -9.15 8.50
N LEU A 53 3.06 -8.27 9.15
CA LEU A 53 2.38 -7.15 8.50
C LEU A 53 3.37 -6.10 7.99
N ASP A 54 4.45 -5.86 8.74
CA ASP A 54 5.51 -4.93 8.36
C ASP A 54 6.26 -5.42 7.11
N ALA A 55 6.60 -6.72 7.04
CA ALA A 55 7.23 -7.31 5.87
C ALA A 55 6.34 -7.23 4.64
N GLU A 56 5.04 -7.47 4.78
CA GLU A 56 4.08 -7.34 3.69
C GLU A 56 3.94 -5.89 3.21
N ALA A 57 3.86 -4.94 4.14
CA ALA A 57 3.85 -3.51 3.81
C ALA A 57 5.08 -3.12 2.98
N VAL A 58 6.28 -3.56 3.37
CA VAL A 58 7.52 -3.32 2.63
C VAL A 58 7.50 -4.02 1.27
N ARG A 59 7.04 -5.27 1.19
CA ARG A 59 6.90 -6.00 -0.09
C ARG A 59 6.00 -5.24 -1.06
N LEU A 60 4.89 -4.71 -0.55
CA LEU A 60 3.92 -3.98 -1.35
C LEU A 60 4.48 -2.67 -1.89
N LEU A 61 5.25 -1.94 -1.07
CA LEU A 61 5.98 -0.75 -1.50
C LEU A 61 7.02 -1.08 -2.58
N ASN A 62 7.73 -2.20 -2.47
CA ASN A 62 8.71 -2.63 -3.48
C ASN A 62 8.08 -3.15 -4.77
N SER A 63 6.88 -3.74 -4.69
CA SER A 63 6.20 -4.31 -5.86
C SER A 63 5.41 -3.27 -6.66
N MET A 64 5.33 -2.03 -6.16
CA MET A 64 4.54 -0.99 -6.79
C MET A 64 5.16 -0.52 -8.11
N PRO A 65 4.35 -0.25 -9.13
CA PRO A 65 4.82 0.39 -10.35
C PRO A 65 5.34 1.80 -10.05
N ASN A 66 6.19 2.32 -10.94
CA ASN A 66 6.75 3.67 -10.80
C ASN A 66 5.66 4.69 -10.53
N TRP A 67 5.86 5.48 -9.49
CA TRP A 67 4.94 6.54 -9.09
C TRP A 67 5.17 7.77 -9.97
N GLN A 68 4.11 8.57 -10.18
CA GLN A 68 4.35 9.92 -10.68
C GLN A 68 5.13 10.69 -9.62
N SER A 69 6.33 11.13 -9.98
CA SER A 69 7.12 12.00 -9.13
C SER A 69 6.36 13.29 -8.86
N GLY A 70 6.54 13.83 -7.65
CA GLY A 70 5.99 15.14 -7.36
C GLY A 70 6.73 16.19 -8.17
N GLU A 71 5.99 17.11 -8.78
CA GLU A 71 6.58 18.31 -9.36
C GLU A 71 6.60 19.41 -8.30
N HIS A 72 7.79 19.95 -8.01
CA HIS A 72 7.93 21.14 -7.20
C HIS A 72 8.44 22.26 -8.08
N GLN A 73 7.60 23.28 -8.31
CA GLN A 73 7.90 24.42 -9.19
C GLN A 73 8.26 24.00 -10.63
N GLY A 74 7.53 23.03 -11.20
CA GLY A 74 7.74 22.56 -12.57
C GLY A 74 9.03 21.75 -12.78
N LYS A 75 9.68 21.30 -11.69
CA LYS A 75 10.83 20.40 -11.74
C LYS A 75 10.50 19.11 -10.98
N PRO A 76 10.88 17.93 -11.50
CA PRO A 76 10.72 16.70 -10.77
C PRO A 76 11.54 16.78 -9.48
N ALA A 77 10.87 16.61 -8.36
CA ALA A 77 11.45 16.68 -7.04
C ALA A 77 11.34 15.33 -6.33
N ARG A 78 12.36 14.99 -5.55
CA ARG A 78 12.28 13.87 -4.62
C ARG A 78 11.26 14.24 -3.54
N VAL A 79 10.26 13.39 -3.34
CA VAL A 79 9.20 13.65 -2.36
C VAL A 79 9.17 12.53 -1.35
N ARG A 80 9.13 12.90 -0.07
CA ARG A 80 8.94 11.94 1.02
C ARG A 80 7.45 11.75 1.25
N PHE A 81 6.97 10.52 1.12
CA PHE A 81 5.60 10.13 1.40
C PHE A 81 5.50 9.35 2.70
N THR A 82 4.36 9.51 3.37
CA THR A 82 3.98 8.68 4.51
C THR A 82 2.66 7.99 4.17
N LEU A 83 2.67 6.66 4.09
CA LEU A 83 1.51 5.87 3.71
C LEU A 83 1.05 5.01 4.90
N PRO A 84 -0.17 5.24 5.42
CA PRO A 84 -0.78 4.33 6.37
C PRO A 84 -1.42 3.15 5.64
N ILE A 85 -0.91 1.94 5.86
CA ILE A 85 -1.50 0.69 5.37
C ILE A 85 -2.30 0.06 6.50
N VAL A 86 -3.60 -0.14 6.29
CA VAL A 86 -4.51 -0.70 7.29
C VAL A 86 -4.82 -2.14 6.94
N PHE A 87 -4.35 -3.06 7.78
CA PHE A 87 -4.66 -4.48 7.70
C PHE A 87 -5.86 -4.78 8.60
N ARG A 88 -6.95 -5.25 7.99
CA ARG A 88 -8.15 -5.70 8.69
C ARG A 88 -8.47 -7.11 8.22
N LEU A 89 -8.66 -8.03 9.15
CA LEU A 89 -9.31 -9.31 8.82
C LEU A 89 -10.80 -9.02 8.85
N GLN A 90 -11.48 -9.27 7.73
CA GLN A 90 -12.92 -9.33 7.72
C GLN A 90 -13.31 -10.56 8.54
N GLY A 91 -13.77 -10.32 9.77
CA GLY A 91 -14.21 -11.38 10.66
C GLY A 91 -15.44 -12.07 10.07
N GLY A 92 -15.32 -13.36 9.78
CA GLY A 92 -16.44 -14.29 9.64
C GLY A 92 -16.98 -14.50 8.23
N SER A 93 -16.79 -15.73 7.75
CA SER A 93 -17.66 -16.44 6.80
C SER A 93 -17.56 -16.07 5.32
N ALA A 94 -16.82 -16.92 4.60
CA ALA A 94 -17.06 -17.37 3.23
C ALA A 94 -17.59 -16.36 2.18
N GLY A 95 -16.74 -16.07 1.19
CA GLY A 95 -17.20 -15.97 -0.19
C GLY A 95 -16.92 -14.65 -0.90
N LYS A 96 -16.21 -14.81 -2.01
CA LYS A 96 -16.18 -13.94 -3.20
C LYS A 96 -15.28 -12.70 -3.12
N SER A 97 -14.14 -12.86 -3.78
CA SER A 97 -13.71 -11.97 -4.86
C SER A 97 -14.78 -10.95 -5.24
N GLN A 98 -14.61 -9.72 -4.81
CA GLN A 98 -15.30 -8.60 -5.43
C GLN A 98 -14.29 -7.48 -5.63
N SER A 99 -13.50 -7.66 -6.68
CA SER A 99 -12.88 -6.56 -7.42
C SER A 99 -13.94 -5.46 -7.63
N PRO A 100 -13.61 -4.18 -7.42
CA PRO A 100 -14.55 -3.11 -7.66
C PRO A 100 -14.91 -3.09 -9.15
N VAL A 101 -16.16 -3.46 -9.46
CA VAL A 101 -16.81 -3.14 -10.73
C VAL A 101 -16.90 -1.62 -10.81
N THR A 102 -16.21 -1.05 -11.77
CA THR A 102 -16.32 0.36 -12.13
C THR A 102 -17.71 0.58 -12.72
N PRO A 103 -18.54 1.52 -12.22
CA PRO A 103 -19.67 1.99 -13.01
C PRO A 103 -19.10 2.87 -14.13
N VAL A 104 -19.32 2.43 -15.37
CA VAL A 104 -19.07 3.22 -16.58
C VAL A 104 -19.98 4.44 -16.59
N SER A 105 -19.44 5.53 -17.11
CA SER A 105 -20.03 6.86 -17.27
C SER A 105 -21.49 6.87 -17.74
N ALA A 106 -22.24 7.84 -17.23
CA ALA A 106 -23.38 8.44 -17.93
C ALA A 106 -22.99 9.86 -18.34
#